data_AF-A0A246HMQ3-F1
#
_entry.id   AF-A0A246HMQ3-F1
#
_cell.length_a   1.000
_cell.length_b   1.000
_cell.length_c   1.000
_cell.angle_alpha   90.00
_cell.angle_beta   90.00
_cell.angle_gamma   90.00
#
_symmetry.space_group_name_H-M   'P 1'
#
loop_
_entity.id
_entity.type
_entity.pdbx_description
1 polymer ?
#
loop_
_entity_poly.entity_id
_entity_poly.type
_entity_poly.pdbx_seq_one_letter_code
_entity_poly.pdbx_strand_id
1 'polypeptide(L)'
;MILQKLSIELNQYGENKGKHTGTAAFRGDAGTVILNLNQDHIDEIFRTCAASIIETSKAAARHLTHTVIKHQKVVQKEPTNG
;
A
#
# COMPACT_ATOMS: atom_id res chain seq x y z
N MET A 1 7.14 8.66 -7.57
CA MET A 1 7.46 8.68 -6.13
C MET A 1 6.72 7.52 -5.49
N ILE A 2 7.41 6.53 -4.93
CA ILE A 2 6.80 5.32 -4.35
C ILE A 2 7.18 5.27 -2.87
N LEU A 3 6.20 5.27 -1.96
CA LEU A 3 6.44 5.11 -0.53
C LEU A 3 7.00 3.69 -0.28
N GLN A 4 8.20 3.59 0.28
CA GLN A 4 8.83 2.30 0.61
C GLN A 4 8.60 1.90 2.06
N LYS A 5 8.69 2.87 2.97
CA LYS A 5 8.55 2.62 4.40
C LYS A 5 7.87 3.80 5.07
N LEU A 6 6.92 3.49 5.93
CA LEU A 6 6.34 4.42 6.89
C LEU A 6 6.50 3.79 8.28
N SER A 7 7.14 4.51 9.21
CA SER A 7 7.21 4.14 10.63
C SER A 7 6.57 5.25 11.44
N ILE A 8 5.66 4.90 12.35
CA ILE A 8 5.06 5.85 13.29
C ILE A 8 5.35 5.31 14.69
N GLU A 9 5.99 6.13 15.51
CA GLU A 9 6.45 5.71 16.85
C GLU A 9 6.05 6.76 17.88
N LEU A 10 5.63 6.30 19.06
CA LEU A 10 5.43 7.14 20.23
C LEU A 10 6.79 7.31 20.95
N ASN A 11 7.28 8.54 21.01
CA ASN A 11 8.55 8.81 21.66
C ASN A 11 8.44 8.62 23.17
N GLN A 12 9.22 7.69 23.72
CA GLN A 12 9.23 7.41 25.15
C GLN A 12 10.20 8.32 25.93
N TYR A 13 11.20 8.88 25.24
CA TYR A 13 12.30 9.66 25.83
C TYR A 13 12.70 10.82 24.89
N GLY A 14 13.46 11.79 25.41
CA GLY A 14 13.95 12.95 24.64
C GLY A 14 12.98 14.14 24.56
N GLU A 15 13.34 15.16 23.78
CA GLU A 15 12.58 16.43 23.67
C GLU A 15 11.14 16.26 23.13
N ASN A 16 10.88 15.16 22.41
CA ASN A 16 9.56 14.83 21.86
C ASN A 16 8.80 13.78 22.66
N LYS A 17 9.20 13.49 23.91
CA LYS A 17 8.54 12.50 24.77
C LYS A 17 7.02 12.73 24.83
N GLY A 18 6.26 11.66 24.60
CA GLY A 18 4.79 11.67 24.58
C GLY A 18 4.17 12.09 23.24
N LYS A 19 4.98 12.41 22.23
CA LYS A 19 4.51 12.75 20.87
C LYS A 19 4.76 11.60 19.90
N HIS A 20 3.92 11.52 18.87
CA HIS A 20 4.13 10.61 17.76
C HIS A 20 5.02 11.24 16.69
N THR A 21 6.06 10.52 16.28
CA THR A 21 6.92 10.88 15.15
C THR A 21 6.73 9.89 14.03
N GLY A 22 6.48 10.41 12.83
CA GLY A 22 6.41 9.63 11.60
C GLY A 22 7.70 9.77 10.81
N THR A 23 8.17 8.67 10.23
CA THR A 23 9.28 8.69 9.27
C THR A 23 8.82 8.02 7.99
N ALA A 24 8.93 8.72 6.86
CA ALA A 24 8.58 8.21 5.55
C ALA A 24 9.82 8.16 4.65
N ALA A 25 10.08 7.00 4.06
CA ALA A 25 11.14 6.79 3.07
C ALA A 25 10.50 6.49 1.72
N PHE A 26 10.93 7.21 0.68
CA PHE A 26 10.42 7.06 -0.68
C PHE A 26 11.51 6.54 -1.60
N ARG A 27 11.12 5.73 -2.61
CA ARG A 27 12.04 5.25 -3.63
C ARG A 27 12.35 6.39 -4.62
N GLY A 28 13.64 6.72 -4.77
CA GLY A 28 14.16 7.81 -5.60
C GLY A 28 14.94 8.85 -4.78
N ASP A 29 15.48 9.88 -5.42
CA ASP A 29 16.30 10.97 -4.82
C ASP A 29 15.63 11.78 -3.70
N ALA A 30 14.43 11.42 -3.25
CA ALA A 30 13.65 12.19 -2.28
C ALA A 30 14.12 12.04 -0.82
N GLY A 31 15.02 11.10 -0.52
CA GLY A 31 15.57 10.93 0.84
C GLY A 31 14.53 10.49 1.89
N THR A 32 14.89 10.69 3.16
CA THR A 32 14.05 10.38 4.34
C THR A 32 13.37 11.65 4.83
N VAL A 33 12.05 11.62 4.97
CA VAL A 33 11.27 12.74 5.52
C VAL A 33 10.84 12.40 6.95
N ILE A 34 11.17 13.29 7.89
CA ILE A 34 10.72 13.21 9.29
C ILE A 34 9.51 14.13 9.44
N LEU A 35 8.42 13.57 9.96
CA LEU A 35 7.14 14.24 10.16
C LEU A 35 6.79 14.24 11.65
N ASN A 36 6.44 15.41 12.17
CA ASN A 36 5.80 15.50 13.49
C ASN A 36 4.30 15.28 13.29
N LEU A 37 3.77 14.17 13.82
CA LEU A 37 2.40 13.75 13.59
C LEU A 37 1.57 13.94 14.87
N ASN A 38 0.37 14.50 14.73
CA ASN A 38 -0.66 14.45 15.75
C ASN A 38 -1.64 13.31 15.43
N GLN A 39 -2.63 13.08 16.30
CA GLN A 39 -3.59 11.99 16.11
C GLN A 39 -4.38 12.13 14.80
N ASP A 40 -4.77 13.35 14.44
CA ASP A 40 -5.54 13.60 13.21
C ASP A 40 -4.76 13.20 11.95
N HIS A 41 -3.46 13.56 11.88
CA HIS A 41 -2.59 13.16 10.79
C HIS A 41 -2.43 11.63 10.71
N ILE A 42 -2.32 10.97 11.87
CA ILE A 42 -2.20 9.50 11.93
C ILE A 42 -3.48 8.85 11.41
N ASP A 43 -4.65 9.33 11.84
CA ASP A 43 -5.93 8.80 11.43
C ASP A 43 -6.19 8.99 9.92
N GLU A 44 -5.77 10.13 9.36
CA GLU A 44 -5.87 10.41 7.93
C GLU A 44 -4.94 9.50 7.10
N ILE A 45 -3.71 9.29 7.57
CA ILE A 45 -2.76 8.35 6.96
C ILE A 45 -3.37 6.93 6.95
N PHE A 46 -3.91 6.46 8.07
CA PHE A 46 -4.53 5.14 8.15
C PHE A 46 -5.77 5.03 7.24
N ARG A 47 -6.63 6.04 7.20
CA ARG A 47 -7.79 6.07 6.29
C ARG A 47 -7.37 5.97 4.83
N THR A 48 -6.35 6.73 4.43
CA THR A 48 -5.84 6.76 3.06
C THR A 48 -5.21 5.41 2.67
N CYS A 49 -4.42 4.83 3.57
CA CYS A 49 -3.85 3.49 3.39
C CYS A 49 -4.94 2.43 3.25
N ALA A 50 -5.96 2.43 4.12
CA ALA A 50 -7.07 1.47 4.06
C ALA A 50 -7.83 1.55 2.72
N ALA A 51 -8.18 2.76 2.27
CA ALA A 51 -8.83 2.96 0.99
C ALA A 51 -7.97 2.45 -0.18
N SER A 52 -6.68 2.78 -0.17
CA SER A 52 -5.74 2.38 -1.24
C SER A 52 -5.52 0.87 -1.29
N ILE A 53 -5.43 0.20 -0.13
CA ILE A 53 -5.30 -1.26 -0.04
C ILE A 53 -6.56 -1.95 -0.58
N ILE A 54 -7.75 -1.44 -0.23
CA ILE A 54 -9.02 -1.98 -0.72
C ILE A 54 -9.10 -1.88 -2.25
N GLU A 55 -8.78 -0.71 -2.82
CA GLU A 55 -8.82 -0.53 -4.27
C GLU A 55 -7.76 -1.37 -4.99
N THR A 56 -6.55 -1.47 -4.45
CA THR A 56 -5.50 -2.35 -4.99
C THR A 56 -5.94 -3.82 -4.95
N SER A 57 -6.60 -4.25 -3.87
CA SER A 57 -7.12 -5.62 -3.73
C SER A 57 -8.23 -5.91 -4.74
N LYS A 58 -9.15 -4.96 -4.96
CA LYS A 58 -10.19 -5.07 -6.00
C LYS A 58 -9.57 -5.14 -7.41
N ALA A 59 -8.56 -4.32 -7.69
CA ALA A 59 -7.86 -4.32 -8.97
C ALA A 59 -7.12 -5.65 -9.21
N ALA A 60 -6.42 -6.17 -8.20
CA ALA A 60 -5.76 -7.48 -8.25
C ALA A 60 -6.78 -8.61 -8.48
N ALA A 61 -7.91 -8.59 -7.76
CA ALA A 61 -8.99 -9.57 -7.95
C ALA A 61 -9.55 -9.54 -9.37
N ARG A 62 -9.85 -8.35 -9.92
CA ARG A 62 -10.30 -8.19 -11.31
C ARG A 62 -9.27 -8.71 -12.31
N HIS A 63 -7.98 -8.44 -12.07
CA HIS A 63 -6.90 -8.91 -12.93
C HIS A 63 -6.77 -10.43 -12.91
N LEU A 64 -6.90 -11.06 -11.73
CA LEU A 64 -6.93 -12.51 -11.58
C LEU A 64 -8.14 -13.11 -12.30
N THR A 65 -9.34 -12.55 -12.10
CA THR A 65 -10.56 -13.01 -12.79
C THR A 65 -10.44 -12.89 -14.32
N HIS A 66 -9.91 -11.78 -14.83
CA HIS A 66 -9.63 -11.62 -16.26
C HIS A 66 -8.62 -12.64 -16.79
N THR A 67 -7.58 -12.93 -16.00
CA THR A 67 -6.54 -13.92 -16.37
C THR A 67 -7.13 -15.33 -16.43
N VAL A 68 -7.98 -15.69 -15.47
CA VAL A 68 -8.68 -16.99 -15.44
C VAL A 68 -9.65 -17.12 -16.62
N ILE A 69 -10.47 -16.09 -16.90
CA ILE A 69 -11.39 -16.09 -18.05
C ILE A 69 -10.63 -16.22 -19.38
N LYS A 70 -9.49 -15.51 -19.51
CA LYS A 70 -8.64 -15.59 -20.71
C LYS A 70 -8.06 -16.99 -20.88
N HIS A 71 -7.60 -17.64 -19.81
CA HIS A 71 -7.11 -19.02 -19.85
C HIS A 71 -8.21 -20.03 -20.18
N GLN A 72 -9.40 -19.92 -19.56
CA GLN A 72 -10.53 -20.82 -19.85
C GLN A 72 -10.95 -20.75 -21.33
N LYS A 73 -10.95 -19.56 -21.94
CA LYS A 73 -11.24 -19.38 -23.37
C LYS A 73 -10.19 -19.98 -24.31
N VAL A 74 -8.93 -20.10 -23.85
CA VAL A 74 -7.86 -20.76 -24.63
C VAL A 74 -8.00 -22.27 -24.53
N VAL A 75 -8.24 -22.81 -23.33
CA VAL A 75 -8.43 -24.26 -23.11
C VAL A 75 -9.68 -24.80 -23.83
N GLN A 76 -10.76 -24.01 -23.93
CA GLN A 76 -11.95 -24.41 -24.70
C GLN A 76 -11.79 -24.28 -26.23
N LYS A 77 -10.72 -23.61 -26.70
CA LYS A 77 -10.44 -23.42 -28.12
C LYS A 77 -9.44 -24.39 -28.70
N GLU A 78 -8.73 -25.18 -27.87
CA GLU A 78 -8.05 -26.37 -28.35
C GLU A 78 -9.09 -27.48 -28.47
N PRO A 79 -9.51 -27.84 -29.70
CA PRO A 79 -10.27 -29.06 -29.87
C PRO A 79 -9.30 -30.20 -29.59
N THR A 80 -9.74 -31.14 -28.77
CA THR A 80 -9.26 -32.52 -28.81
C THR A 80 -9.37 -33.02 -30.25
N ASN A 81 -8.28 -32.85 -31.00
CA ASN A 81 -8.10 -33.47 -32.30
C ASN A 81 -7.77 -34.95 -32.05
N GLY A 82 -8.66 -35.82 -32.53
CA GLY A 82 -8.35 -37.19 -32.99
C GLY A 82 -8.04 -38.21 -31.91
#